data_AF-A0A0U5C9S8-F1
#
_entry.id   AF-A0A0U5C9S8-F1
#
_cell.length_a   1.000
_cell.length_b   1.000
_cell.length_c   1.000
_cell.angle_alpha   90.00
_cell.angle_beta   90.00
_cell.angle_gamma   90.00
#
_symmetry.space_group_name_H-M   'P 1'
#
loop_
_entity.id
_entity.type
_entity.pdbx_description
1 polymer ?
#
loop_
_entity_poly.entity_id
_entity_poly.type
_entity_poly.pdbx_seq_one_letter_code
_entity_poly.pdbx_strand_id
1 'polypeptide(L)'
;MDEKGFLIGMLVKGLRIFSKQKYITGGGFKQRLQDGNREWITSIACICADGTSLSPGLIYQASTGNIQDSWLQDFDPELHSCFFASSASGWTNDELGYAWLTNIFDRETKDKARRRWRLLILDGHGSHLTMKFIDYCDTNRILLMTYPPHSTHSLQPLDVGIFSPLSTAYSKNLEDFLHKSMGLSHITKRDFFRLFWPAWEQALSTILVRFNKQKDSRPSLSDSSRSILQAEDWRKIEKLLNRVVTDIYDKNTKKLSSTMHHLSTENIILKLRCQGLESALQNEKKKRQRGKPLQFELAAPENGGVVFYSPQKVQQARDLQTQKDEAIQLAKASKEQEKVRRQLAKEEKQRLLEERKRNRASQRELRLLEAERKKQQKEDARLAKEADCQL
;
A
#
# COMPACT_ATOMS: atom_id res chain seq x y z
N MET A 1 26.46 -7.16 -9.26
CA MET A 1 25.46 -6.88 -8.22
C MET A 1 26.03 -5.81 -7.32
N ASP A 2 25.15 -4.96 -6.81
CA ASP A 2 25.50 -3.84 -5.96
C ASP A 2 24.27 -3.41 -5.15
N GLU A 3 24.49 -2.61 -4.12
CA GLU A 3 23.51 -2.28 -3.10
C GLU A 3 23.30 -0.77 -3.01
N LYS A 4 22.05 -0.34 -2.87
CA LYS A 4 21.72 1.07 -2.66
C LYS A 4 20.77 1.26 -1.51
N GLY A 5 21.22 2.03 -0.52
CA GLY A 5 20.39 2.46 0.60
C GLY A 5 19.50 3.65 0.25
N PHE A 6 18.28 3.64 0.78
CA PHE A 6 17.30 4.73 0.67
C PHE A 6 16.85 5.18 2.06
N LEU A 7 17.01 6.48 2.32
CA LEU A 7 16.40 7.17 3.44
C LEU A 7 15.04 7.72 3.00
N ILE A 8 13.95 7.17 3.55
CA ILE A 8 12.61 7.38 2.97
C ILE A 8 12.12 8.83 3.15
N GLY A 9 12.50 9.53 4.23
CA GLY A 9 12.04 10.89 4.53
C GLY A 9 13.03 12.02 4.21
N MET A 10 14.14 11.73 3.54
CA MET A 10 15.23 12.68 3.31
C MET A 10 15.33 13.07 1.84
N LEU A 11 15.06 14.34 1.54
CA LEU A 11 15.26 14.90 0.19
C LEU A 11 16.64 15.57 0.07
N VAL A 12 17.41 15.20 -0.96
CA VAL A 12 18.76 15.74 -1.27
C VAL A 12 18.68 17.09 -2.02
N LYS A 13 19.71 17.96 -1.91
CA LYS A 13 19.84 19.33 -2.46
C LYS A 13 18.90 19.66 -3.64
N GLY A 14 18.12 20.74 -3.51
CA GLY A 14 17.26 21.27 -4.57
C GLY A 14 17.40 22.79 -4.73
N LEU A 15 17.21 23.29 -5.95
CA LEU A 15 17.17 24.71 -6.25
C LEU A 15 15.74 25.23 -6.08
N ARG A 16 15.57 26.40 -5.45
CA ARG A 16 14.25 27.03 -5.28
C ARG A 16 14.30 28.48 -5.72
N ILE A 17 13.27 28.90 -6.44
CA ILE A 17 13.13 30.26 -6.97
C ILE A 17 11.94 30.92 -6.28
N PHE A 18 12.15 32.11 -5.72
CA PHE A 18 11.13 32.88 -5.02
C PHE A 18 11.22 34.36 -5.43
N SER A 19 10.12 35.09 -5.30
CA SER A 19 10.17 36.55 -5.44
C SER A 19 10.94 37.17 -4.28
N LYS A 20 11.67 38.26 -4.55
CA LYS A 20 12.45 39.00 -3.54
C LYS A 20 11.59 39.42 -2.34
N GLN A 21 10.33 39.82 -2.58
CA GLN A 21 9.40 40.17 -1.51
C GLN A 21 9.10 38.97 -0.60
N LYS A 22 8.77 37.80 -1.16
CA LYS A 22 8.51 36.58 -0.37
C LYS A 22 9.74 36.13 0.41
N TYR A 23 10.93 36.32 -0.17
CA TYR A 23 12.20 36.01 0.50
C TYR A 23 12.49 36.90 1.72
N ILE A 24 12.13 38.19 1.63
CA ILE A 24 12.38 39.17 2.70
C ILE A 24 11.30 39.08 3.80
N THR A 25 10.02 38.98 3.42
CA THR A 25 8.90 39.05 4.37
C THR A 25 8.60 37.71 5.06
N GLY A 26 8.94 36.57 4.45
CA GLY A 26 8.61 35.25 4.98
C GLY A 26 9.83 34.43 5.39
N GLY A 27 10.08 34.32 6.69
CA GLY A 27 11.13 33.44 7.23
C GLY A 27 10.94 31.95 6.90
N GLY A 28 9.70 31.51 6.65
CA GLY A 28 9.33 30.10 6.41
C GLY A 28 9.60 29.56 5.00
N PHE A 29 9.77 30.40 3.97
CA PHE A 29 9.96 29.92 2.59
C PHE A 29 11.40 29.41 2.32
N LYS A 30 12.32 29.65 3.26
CA LYS A 30 13.71 29.20 3.20
C LYS A 30 13.84 27.71 3.51
N GLN A 31 12.95 27.15 4.34
CA GLN A 31 13.03 25.77 4.77
C GLN A 31 12.40 24.84 3.72
N ARG A 32 13.07 23.71 3.47
CA ARG A 32 12.53 22.67 2.61
C ARG A 32 11.44 21.93 3.36
N LEU A 33 10.36 21.61 2.66
CA LEU A 33 9.41 20.64 3.18
C LEU A 33 10.13 19.28 3.18
N GLN A 34 10.45 18.80 4.36
CA GLN A 34 11.06 17.50 4.60
C GLN A 34 10.29 16.82 5.71
N ASP A 35 10.12 15.52 5.56
CA ASP A 35 9.41 14.69 6.52
C ASP A 35 10.24 14.43 7.78
N GLY A 36 11.56 14.28 7.60
CA GLY A 36 12.50 14.02 8.70
C GLY A 36 12.59 12.55 9.11
N ASN A 37 11.78 11.65 8.51
CA ASN A 37 11.90 10.21 8.73
C ASN A 37 13.27 9.70 8.21
N ARG A 38 13.94 8.89 9.04
CA ARG A 38 15.27 8.31 8.79
C ARG A 38 15.26 6.79 8.70
N GLU A 39 14.08 6.19 8.56
CA GLU A 39 13.98 4.77 8.28
C GLU A 39 14.74 4.41 6.98
N TRP A 40 15.38 3.25 7.01
CA TRP A 40 16.22 2.76 5.93
C TRP A 40 15.58 1.58 5.20
N ILE A 41 15.70 1.57 3.87
CA ILE A 41 15.43 0.41 3.02
C ILE A 41 16.63 0.26 2.08
N THR A 42 17.14 -0.96 1.95
CA THR A 42 18.25 -1.27 1.05
C THR A 42 17.74 -2.04 -0.15
N SER A 43 18.12 -1.60 -1.35
CA SER A 43 17.86 -2.31 -2.60
C SER A 43 19.11 -3.04 -3.05
N ILE A 44 19.01 -4.34 -3.32
CA ILE A 44 20.03 -5.13 -4.00
C ILE A 44 19.64 -5.26 -5.46
N ALA A 45 20.50 -4.78 -6.35
CA ALA A 45 20.27 -4.80 -7.78
C ALA A 45 21.35 -5.59 -8.51
N CYS A 46 20.97 -6.19 -9.63
CA CYS A 46 21.93 -6.83 -10.53
C CYS A 46 21.51 -6.66 -11.98
N ILE A 47 22.50 -6.42 -12.83
CA ILE A 47 22.33 -6.32 -14.27
C ILE A 47 23.15 -7.37 -15.00
N CYS A 48 22.69 -7.70 -16.19
CA CYS A 48 23.37 -8.59 -17.10
C CYS A 48 23.99 -7.79 -18.26
N ALA A 49 25.06 -8.34 -18.84
CA ALA A 49 25.77 -7.72 -19.97
C ALA A 49 24.92 -7.63 -21.26
N ASP A 50 23.83 -8.39 -21.36
CA ASP A 50 22.88 -8.33 -22.49
C ASP A 50 21.81 -7.23 -22.32
N GLY A 51 21.98 -6.34 -21.34
CA GLY A 51 21.10 -5.19 -21.12
C GLY A 51 19.86 -5.49 -20.27
N THR A 52 19.60 -6.75 -19.89
CA THR A 52 18.50 -7.06 -18.96
C THR A 52 18.93 -6.84 -17.51
N SER A 53 18.01 -6.47 -16.64
CA SER A 53 18.20 -6.48 -15.18
C SER A 53 17.52 -7.68 -14.54
N LEU A 54 18.09 -8.16 -13.43
CA LEU A 54 17.39 -9.04 -12.50
C LEU A 54 16.34 -8.25 -11.70
N SER A 55 15.38 -8.96 -11.13
CA SER A 55 14.42 -8.38 -10.18
C SER A 55 15.14 -7.82 -8.95
N PRO A 56 14.85 -6.57 -8.52
CA PRO A 56 15.48 -6.01 -7.34
C PRO A 56 15.05 -6.76 -6.07
N GLY A 57 15.98 -6.88 -5.11
CA GLY A 57 15.69 -7.34 -3.75
C GLY A 57 15.58 -6.16 -2.80
N LEU A 58 14.45 -5.98 -2.13
CA LEU A 58 14.22 -4.91 -1.17
C LEU A 58 14.30 -5.43 0.28
N ILE A 59 15.24 -4.88 1.05
CA ILE A 59 15.46 -5.22 2.46
C ILE A 59 14.89 -4.10 3.33
N TYR A 60 13.84 -4.43 4.08
CA TYR A 60 13.18 -3.51 5.01
C TYR A 60 13.83 -3.59 6.40
N GLN A 61 14.15 -2.43 6.97
CA GLN A 61 14.55 -2.38 8.38
C GLN A 61 13.37 -2.75 9.29
N ALA A 62 13.48 -3.82 10.07
CA ALA A 62 12.43 -4.28 10.98
C ALA A 62 13.04 -4.88 12.24
N SER A 63 12.77 -4.29 13.41
CA SER A 63 13.26 -4.79 14.70
C SER A 63 12.76 -6.20 15.03
N THR A 64 11.55 -6.55 14.56
CA THR A 64 10.94 -7.88 14.73
C THR A 64 11.37 -8.88 13.66
N GLY A 65 12.12 -8.45 12.64
CA GLY A 65 12.53 -9.29 11.50
C GLY A 65 11.39 -9.65 10.54
N ASN A 66 10.15 -9.21 10.78
CA ASN A 66 8.99 -9.51 9.93
C ASN A 66 8.60 -8.33 9.02
N ILE A 67 8.22 -8.65 7.80
CA ILE A 67 7.63 -7.70 6.85
C ILE A 67 6.17 -7.47 7.23
N GLN A 68 5.73 -6.22 7.25
CA GLN A 68 4.31 -5.89 7.46
C GLN A 68 3.58 -5.86 6.12
N ASP A 69 2.35 -6.39 6.08
CA ASP A 69 1.53 -6.38 4.85
C ASP A 69 1.34 -4.96 4.30
N SER A 70 1.14 -4.00 5.23
CA SER A 70 0.99 -2.59 4.87
C SER A 70 2.20 -1.99 4.14
N TRP A 71 3.40 -2.58 4.26
CA TRP A 71 4.59 -2.12 3.54
C TRP A 71 4.57 -2.49 2.06
N LEU A 72 3.81 -3.55 1.73
CA LEU A 72 3.69 -4.10 0.39
C LEU A 72 2.31 -3.83 -0.22
N GLN A 73 1.46 -3.00 0.39
CA GLN A 73 0.07 -2.80 -0.06
C GLN A 73 -0.06 -2.39 -1.55
N ASP A 74 0.96 -1.69 -2.09
CA ASP A 74 1.00 -1.21 -3.47
C ASP A 74 1.80 -2.16 -4.39
N PHE A 75 2.24 -3.31 -3.87
CA PHE A 75 2.88 -4.38 -4.62
C PHE A 75 1.83 -5.37 -5.14
N ASP A 76 1.85 -5.54 -6.46
CA ASP A 76 1.04 -6.50 -7.21
C ASP A 76 1.95 -7.56 -7.86
N PRO A 77 1.88 -8.83 -7.46
CA PRO A 77 2.68 -9.92 -8.01
C PRO A 77 2.51 -10.18 -9.51
N GLU A 78 1.39 -9.76 -10.12
CA GLU A 78 1.14 -9.95 -11.56
C GLU A 78 1.86 -8.89 -12.40
N LEU A 79 1.99 -7.68 -11.86
CA LEU A 79 2.59 -6.54 -12.54
C LEU A 79 4.06 -6.33 -12.16
N HIS A 80 4.47 -6.72 -10.95
CA HIS A 80 5.76 -6.36 -10.37
C HIS A 80 6.63 -7.59 -10.09
N SER A 81 7.87 -7.54 -10.57
CA SER A 81 8.88 -8.55 -10.25
C SER A 81 9.87 -7.97 -9.24
N CYS A 82 9.65 -8.26 -7.95
CA CYS A 82 10.49 -7.79 -6.84
C CYS A 82 10.53 -8.84 -5.73
N PHE A 83 11.67 -8.96 -5.06
CA PHE A 83 11.85 -9.84 -3.91
C PHE A 83 11.98 -9.02 -2.63
N PHE A 84 11.51 -9.57 -1.52
CA PHE A 84 11.47 -8.81 -0.26
C PHE A 84 12.12 -9.58 0.89
N ALA A 85 12.88 -8.87 1.71
CA ALA A 85 13.43 -9.40 2.95
C ALA A 85 13.38 -8.32 4.04
N SER A 86 13.69 -8.71 5.27
CA SER A 86 13.80 -7.78 6.39
C SER A 86 15.00 -8.10 7.27
N SER A 87 15.62 -7.06 7.81
CA SER A 87 16.72 -7.17 8.79
C SER A 87 16.58 -6.12 9.88
N ALA A 88 17.10 -6.39 11.08
CA ALA A 88 17.03 -5.43 12.19
C ALA A 88 17.80 -4.13 11.88
N SER A 89 18.93 -4.24 11.17
CA SER A 89 19.77 -3.10 10.79
C SER A 89 19.29 -2.37 9.53
N GLY A 90 18.50 -3.04 8.67
CA GLY A 90 18.14 -2.54 7.34
C GLY A 90 19.24 -2.70 6.29
N TRP A 91 20.40 -3.23 6.68
CA TRP A 91 21.53 -3.54 5.79
C TRP A 91 21.51 -5.01 5.41
N THR A 92 22.23 -5.34 4.33
CA THR A 92 22.53 -6.72 3.96
C THR A 92 23.50 -7.34 4.96
N ASN A 93 23.40 -8.65 5.15
CA ASN A 93 24.35 -9.47 5.91
C ASN A 93 24.68 -10.74 5.11
N ASP A 94 25.61 -11.55 5.60
CA ASP A 94 26.07 -12.77 4.93
C ASP A 94 24.91 -13.72 4.56
N GLU A 95 23.94 -13.90 5.47
CA GLU A 95 22.76 -14.75 5.26
C GLU A 95 21.85 -14.20 4.15
N LEU A 96 21.58 -12.89 4.16
CA LEU A 96 20.82 -12.21 3.10
C LEU A 96 21.55 -12.27 1.76
N GLY A 97 22.86 -12.08 1.75
CA GLY A 97 23.68 -12.20 0.54
C GLY A 97 23.56 -13.59 -0.08
N TYR A 98 23.67 -14.64 0.75
CA TYR A 98 23.46 -16.02 0.34
C TYR A 98 22.02 -16.29 -0.13
N ALA A 99 21.02 -15.78 0.60
CA ALA A 99 19.62 -15.90 0.22
C ALA A 99 19.31 -15.18 -1.10
N TRP A 100 19.96 -14.05 -1.38
CA TRP A 100 19.86 -13.32 -2.64
C TRP A 100 20.49 -14.14 -3.79
N LEU A 101 21.69 -14.69 -3.57
CA LEU A 101 22.39 -15.52 -4.57
C LEU A 101 21.53 -16.71 -4.99
N THR A 102 20.96 -17.42 -4.02
CA THR A 102 20.18 -18.64 -4.25
C THR A 102 18.80 -18.34 -4.83
N ASN A 103 18.05 -17.42 -4.23
CA ASN A 103 16.64 -17.21 -4.56
C ASN A 103 16.41 -16.29 -5.74
N ILE A 104 17.38 -15.42 -6.07
CA ILE A 104 17.25 -14.39 -7.11
C ILE A 104 18.27 -14.64 -8.21
N PHE A 105 19.56 -14.58 -7.90
CA PHE A 105 20.59 -14.66 -8.94
C PHE A 105 20.61 -16.01 -9.67
N ASP A 106 20.75 -17.12 -8.95
CA ASP A 106 20.78 -18.44 -9.56
C ASP A 106 19.44 -18.73 -10.25
N ARG A 107 18.32 -18.45 -9.58
CA ARG A 107 16.97 -18.65 -10.12
C ARG A 107 16.75 -17.94 -11.47
N GLU A 108 17.09 -16.66 -11.59
CA GLU A 108 16.81 -15.89 -12.81
C GLU A 108 17.86 -16.08 -13.91
N THR A 109 19.08 -16.51 -13.57
CA THR A 109 20.17 -16.62 -14.55
C THR A 109 20.43 -18.05 -15.04
N LYS A 110 19.98 -19.08 -14.32
CA LYS A 110 20.31 -20.48 -14.62
C LYS A 110 19.79 -20.93 -15.98
N ASP A 111 18.52 -20.65 -16.25
CA ASP A 111 17.89 -20.98 -17.54
C ASP A 111 18.48 -20.14 -18.68
N LYS A 112 18.74 -18.87 -18.39
CA LYS A 112 19.38 -17.94 -19.33
C LYS A 112 20.77 -18.40 -19.76
N ALA A 113 21.55 -18.97 -18.85
CA ALA A 113 22.91 -19.45 -19.12
C ALA A 113 22.97 -20.81 -19.83
N ARG A 114 21.87 -21.58 -19.88
CA ARG A 114 21.81 -22.90 -20.55
C ARG A 114 22.97 -23.83 -20.16
N ARG A 115 23.23 -23.98 -18.86
CA ARG A 115 24.33 -24.78 -18.26
C ARG A 115 25.75 -24.27 -18.48
N ARG A 116 25.93 -23.08 -19.06
CA ARG A 116 27.23 -22.41 -19.16
C ARG A 116 27.61 -21.73 -17.83
N TRP A 117 28.89 -21.43 -17.70
CA TRP A 117 29.41 -20.64 -16.59
C TRP A 117 28.84 -19.21 -16.62
N ARG A 118 28.55 -18.68 -15.43
CA ARG A 118 28.03 -17.32 -15.23
C ARG A 118 29.03 -16.53 -14.40
N LEU A 119 29.39 -15.33 -14.84
CA LEU A 119 30.25 -14.44 -14.08
C LEU A 119 29.39 -13.52 -13.20
N LEU A 120 29.53 -13.62 -11.89
CA LEU A 120 28.94 -12.69 -10.93
C LEU A 120 30.03 -11.73 -10.43
N ILE A 121 29.82 -10.45 -10.73
CA ILE A 121 30.71 -9.38 -10.31
C ILE A 121 30.12 -8.67 -9.10
N LEU A 122 30.89 -8.51 -8.02
CA LEU A 122 30.48 -7.95 -6.73
C LEU A 122 31.42 -6.81 -6.30
N ASP A 123 30.93 -5.90 -5.46
CA ASP A 123 31.82 -5.01 -4.72
C ASP A 123 32.56 -5.81 -3.63
N GLY A 124 33.84 -5.50 -3.40
CA GLY A 124 34.70 -6.16 -2.44
C GLY A 124 34.38 -5.84 -0.97
N HIS A 125 33.18 -5.36 -0.66
CA HIS A 125 32.76 -5.10 0.71
C HIS A 125 32.62 -6.45 1.44
N GLY A 126 33.48 -6.69 2.42
CA GLY A 126 33.82 -8.01 2.98
C GLY A 126 32.72 -8.81 3.71
N SER A 127 31.44 -8.46 3.55
CA SER A 127 30.28 -9.06 4.22
C SER A 127 29.43 -9.99 3.34
N HIS A 128 29.95 -10.45 2.19
CA HIS A 128 29.18 -11.29 1.26
C HIS A 128 29.87 -12.59 0.82
N LEU A 129 31.15 -12.76 1.15
CA LEU A 129 31.98 -13.87 0.65
C LEU A 129 32.28 -14.88 1.76
N THR A 130 31.23 -15.46 2.33
CA THR A 130 31.39 -16.62 3.22
C THR A 130 31.79 -17.86 2.41
N MET A 131 32.43 -18.84 3.03
CA MET A 131 32.79 -20.09 2.35
C MET A 131 31.55 -20.77 1.74
N LYS A 132 30.43 -20.76 2.47
CA LYS A 132 29.13 -21.26 1.99
C LYS A 132 28.66 -20.58 0.69
N PHE A 133 28.89 -19.26 0.56
CA PHE A 133 28.58 -18.52 -0.65
C PHE A 133 29.47 -18.95 -1.83
N ILE A 134 30.77 -19.13 -1.58
CA ILE A 134 31.75 -19.56 -2.58
C ILE A 134 31.47 -20.99 -3.04
N ASP A 135 31.25 -21.92 -2.11
CA ASP A 135 30.96 -23.33 -2.38
C ASP A 135 29.69 -23.49 -3.24
N TYR A 136 28.65 -22.71 -2.93
CA TYR A 136 27.43 -22.69 -3.74
C TYR A 136 27.69 -22.18 -5.16
N CYS A 137 28.52 -21.13 -5.30
CA CYS A 137 28.89 -20.59 -6.60
C CYS A 137 29.64 -21.62 -7.44
N ASP A 138 30.65 -22.28 -6.86
CA ASP A 138 31.44 -23.30 -7.56
C ASP A 138 30.56 -24.49 -8.01
N THR A 139 29.75 -25.01 -7.09
CA THR A 139 28.81 -26.12 -7.37
C THR A 139 27.83 -25.78 -8.50
N ASN A 140 27.40 -24.51 -8.61
CA ASN A 140 26.41 -24.06 -9.59
C ASN A 140 27.03 -23.39 -10.84
N ARG A 141 28.35 -23.54 -11.07
CA ARG A 141 29.06 -22.96 -12.23
C ARG A 141 28.92 -21.44 -12.29
N ILE A 142 29.10 -20.78 -11.16
CA ILE A 142 29.12 -19.32 -11.03
C ILE A 142 30.55 -18.91 -10.68
N LEU A 143 31.19 -18.16 -11.56
CA LEU A 143 32.49 -17.54 -11.30
C LEU A 143 32.28 -16.24 -10.54
N LEU A 144 33.04 -16.04 -9.47
CA LEU A 144 33.03 -14.80 -8.69
C LEU A 144 34.18 -13.90 -9.11
N MET A 145 33.87 -12.61 -9.28
CA MET A 145 34.86 -11.56 -9.46
C MET A 145 34.50 -10.39 -8.55
N THR A 146 35.49 -9.88 -7.82
CA THR A 146 35.33 -8.74 -6.92
C THR A 146 36.08 -7.54 -7.47
N TYR A 147 35.47 -6.36 -7.41
CA TYR A 147 36.19 -5.14 -7.74
C TYR A 147 37.34 -4.88 -6.73
N PRO A 148 38.44 -4.24 -7.18
CA PRO A 148 39.45 -3.76 -6.26
C PRO A 148 38.82 -2.76 -5.26
N PRO A 149 39.32 -2.70 -4.02
CA PRO A 149 38.84 -1.74 -3.03
C PRO A 149 38.82 -0.32 -3.57
N HIS A 150 37.83 0.48 -3.15
CA HIS A 150 37.68 1.91 -3.49
C HIS A 150 37.51 2.24 -4.99
N SER A 151 37.13 1.27 -5.84
CA SER A 151 36.94 1.48 -7.28
C SER A 151 35.50 1.80 -7.71
N THR A 152 34.61 2.00 -6.74
CA THR A 152 33.18 2.27 -6.86
C THR A 152 32.83 3.31 -7.93
N HIS A 153 33.47 4.48 -7.85
CA HIS A 153 33.19 5.64 -8.70
C HIS A 153 33.67 5.52 -10.16
N SER A 154 34.45 4.49 -10.51
CA SER A 154 35.03 4.33 -11.85
C SER A 154 34.65 3.02 -12.53
N LEU A 155 34.59 1.92 -11.79
CA LEU A 155 34.44 0.58 -12.36
C LEU A 155 33.06 -0.02 -12.16
N GLN A 156 32.24 0.49 -11.23
CA GLN A 156 30.96 -0.13 -10.91
C GLN A 156 29.84 0.35 -11.84
N PRO A 157 29.32 -0.54 -12.72
CA PRO A 157 28.34 -0.14 -13.72
C PRO A 157 26.98 0.22 -13.11
N LEU A 158 26.64 -0.37 -11.95
CA LEU A 158 25.40 -0.09 -11.24
C LEU A 158 25.39 1.33 -10.67
N ASP A 159 26.49 1.76 -10.08
CA ASP A 159 26.61 3.08 -9.46
C ASP A 159 26.55 4.22 -10.49
N VAL A 160 27.32 4.09 -11.57
CA VAL A 160 27.37 5.08 -12.66
C VAL A 160 26.11 5.00 -13.54
N GLY A 161 25.62 3.79 -13.80
CA GLY A 161 24.56 3.53 -14.78
C GLY A 161 23.14 3.64 -14.22
N ILE A 162 22.81 2.88 -13.17
CA ILE A 162 21.42 2.71 -12.68
C ILE A 162 21.14 3.57 -11.46
N PHE A 163 22.03 3.52 -10.47
CA PHE A 163 21.77 4.06 -9.15
C PHE A 163 21.72 5.58 -9.11
N SER A 164 22.44 6.28 -9.99
CA SER A 164 22.34 7.73 -10.14
C SER A 164 21.00 8.17 -10.76
N PRO A 165 20.57 7.63 -11.92
CA PRO A 165 19.21 7.88 -12.44
C PRO A 165 18.10 7.47 -11.48
N LEU A 166 18.24 6.31 -10.83
CA LEU A 166 17.27 5.82 -9.83
C LEU A 166 17.14 6.77 -8.65
N SER A 167 18.26 7.22 -8.08
CA SER A 167 18.26 8.19 -6.98
C SER A 167 17.55 9.49 -7.39
N THR A 168 17.79 9.93 -8.63
CA THR A 168 17.21 11.16 -9.18
C THR A 168 15.71 11.02 -9.37
N ALA A 169 15.26 9.93 -10.01
CA ALA A 169 13.85 9.63 -10.25
C ALA A 169 13.09 9.43 -8.93
N TYR A 170 13.65 8.68 -7.98
CA TYR A 170 13.06 8.50 -6.66
C TYR A 170 12.94 9.82 -5.90
N SER A 171 13.99 10.66 -5.91
CA SER A 171 13.94 11.98 -5.26
C SER A 171 12.87 12.87 -5.87
N LYS A 172 12.66 12.80 -7.19
CA LYS A 172 11.58 13.53 -7.88
C LYS A 172 10.21 13.01 -7.46
N ASN A 173 10.00 11.70 -7.46
CA ASN A 173 8.73 11.08 -7.02
C ASN A 173 8.41 11.45 -5.56
N LEU A 174 9.43 11.47 -4.70
CA LEU A 174 9.32 11.87 -3.30
C LEU A 174 8.93 13.34 -3.15
N GLU A 175 9.56 14.21 -3.95
CA GLU A 175 9.24 15.64 -3.97
C GLU A 175 7.82 15.89 -4.49
N ASP A 176 7.42 15.26 -5.59
CA ASP A 176 6.07 15.34 -6.14
C ASP A 176 5.02 14.86 -5.13
N PHE A 177 5.33 13.79 -4.38
CA PHE A 177 4.47 13.30 -3.30
C PHE A 177 4.31 14.33 -2.17
N LEU A 178 5.41 14.94 -1.72
CA LEU A 178 5.39 15.95 -0.66
C LEU A 178 4.67 17.23 -1.08
N HIS A 179 4.85 17.67 -2.32
CA HIS A 179 4.12 18.83 -2.87
C HIS A 179 2.64 18.55 -3.02
N LYS A 180 2.26 17.39 -3.58
CA LYS A 180 0.84 17.00 -3.70
C LYS A 180 0.19 16.87 -2.33
N SER A 181 0.88 16.29 -1.36
CA SER A 181 0.34 16.16 0.00
C SER A 181 0.42 17.44 0.82
N MET A 182 0.99 18.52 0.26
CA MET A 182 1.29 19.78 0.97
C MET A 182 2.11 19.57 2.26
N GLY A 183 2.81 18.45 2.37
CA GLY A 183 3.53 18.06 3.59
C GLY A 183 2.66 17.62 4.75
N LEU A 184 1.36 17.46 4.55
CA LEU A 184 0.43 17.02 5.58
C LEU A 184 0.50 15.50 5.82
N SER A 185 1.04 14.75 4.85
CA SER A 185 1.19 13.31 4.97
C SER A 185 2.67 12.93 5.06
N HIS A 186 3.04 12.39 6.21
CA HIS A 186 4.39 11.89 6.47
C HIS A 186 4.74 10.69 5.59
N ILE A 187 6.01 10.46 5.30
CA ILE A 187 6.43 9.33 4.46
C ILE A 187 6.81 8.15 5.35
N THR A 188 6.27 6.98 5.04
CA THR A 188 6.54 5.74 5.80
C THR A 188 7.02 4.62 4.88
N LYS A 189 7.47 3.50 5.44
CA LYS A 189 7.79 2.26 4.69
C LYS A 189 6.66 1.78 3.76
N ARG A 190 5.40 2.10 4.09
CA ARG A 190 4.22 1.80 3.25
C ARG A 190 4.25 2.51 1.90
N ASP A 191 4.81 3.71 1.89
CA ASP A 191 4.83 4.58 0.73
C ASP A 191 6.06 4.33 -0.16
N PHE A 192 7.03 3.54 0.31
CA PHE A 192 8.29 3.33 -0.39
C PHE A 192 8.08 2.66 -1.75
N PHE A 193 7.35 1.53 -1.80
CA PHE A 193 7.24 0.72 -3.00
C PHE A 193 6.61 1.51 -4.17
N ARG A 194 5.51 2.23 -3.91
CA ARG A 194 4.84 3.07 -4.93
C ARG A 194 5.70 4.21 -5.49
N LEU A 195 6.70 4.67 -4.73
CA LEU A 195 7.62 5.72 -5.17
C LEU A 195 8.86 5.13 -5.85
N PHE A 196 9.31 3.98 -5.34
CA PHE A 196 10.47 3.23 -5.81
C PHE A 196 10.22 2.58 -7.17
N TRP A 197 9.11 1.86 -7.35
CA TRP A 197 8.90 1.07 -8.57
C TRP A 197 8.86 1.92 -9.85
N PRO A 198 8.11 3.03 -9.92
CA PRO A 198 8.15 3.89 -11.10
C PRO A 198 9.54 4.51 -11.34
N ALA A 199 10.28 4.79 -10.28
CA ALA A 199 11.66 5.28 -10.38
C ALA A 199 12.63 4.20 -10.89
N TRP A 200 12.41 2.94 -10.48
CA TRP A 200 13.15 1.76 -10.94
C TRP A 200 12.95 1.53 -12.43
N GLU A 201 11.70 1.49 -12.90
CA GLU A 201 11.37 1.35 -14.32
C GLU A 201 11.96 2.50 -15.15
N GLN A 202 11.86 3.74 -14.65
CA GLN A 202 12.45 4.90 -15.32
C GLN A 202 13.97 4.80 -15.41
N ALA A 203 14.64 4.34 -14.35
CA ALA A 203 16.10 4.19 -14.34
C ALA A 203 16.55 3.11 -15.33
N LEU A 204 15.87 1.96 -15.39
CA LEU A 204 16.14 0.91 -16.36
C LEU A 204 15.90 1.39 -17.80
N SER A 205 14.79 2.07 -18.04
CA SER A 205 14.46 2.63 -19.36
C SER A 205 15.48 3.67 -19.83
N THR A 206 15.97 4.54 -18.93
CA THR A 206 16.98 5.57 -19.28
C THR A 206 18.26 4.96 -19.85
N ILE A 207 18.64 3.79 -19.38
CA ILE A 207 19.84 3.09 -19.87
C ILE A 207 19.54 2.39 -21.19
N LEU A 208 18.38 1.73 -21.32
CA LEU A 208 17.97 1.05 -22.55
C LEU A 208 17.75 2.03 -23.72
N VAL A 209 17.20 3.21 -23.47
CA VAL A 209 16.94 4.26 -24.48
C VAL A 209 18.23 4.95 -24.94
N ARG A 210 19.29 4.98 -24.10
CA ARG A 210 20.60 5.48 -24.56
C ARG A 210 21.23 4.59 -25.64
N PHE A 211 20.78 3.34 -25.78
CA PHE A 211 21.20 2.43 -26.85
C PHE A 211 20.27 2.41 -28.07
N ASN A 212 19.01 2.84 -27.95
CA ASN A 212 18.06 2.90 -29.06
C ASN A 212 17.21 4.16 -28.99
N LYS A 213 17.62 5.18 -29.75
CA LYS A 213 16.91 6.46 -29.84
C LYS A 213 15.96 6.44 -31.03
N GLN A 214 14.67 6.14 -30.82
CA GLN A 214 13.64 6.56 -31.76
C GLN A 214 13.08 7.93 -31.34
N LYS A 215 12.86 8.80 -32.33
CA LYS A 215 12.26 10.13 -32.16
C LYS A 215 10.76 9.95 -31.99
N ASP A 216 10.24 10.34 -30.83
CA ASP A 216 8.79 10.46 -30.67
C ASP A 216 8.23 11.55 -31.60
N SER A 217 7.21 11.16 -32.37
CA SER A 217 6.43 12.05 -33.21
C SER A 217 5.51 12.93 -32.38
N ARG A 218 5.51 14.21 -32.73
CA ARG A 218 4.65 15.27 -32.17
C ARG A 218 3.16 14.89 -32.29
N PRO A 219 2.34 15.01 -31.23
CA PRO A 219 0.92 14.72 -31.35
C PRO A 219 0.23 15.72 -32.29
N SER A 220 -0.57 15.16 -33.20
CA SER A 220 -1.48 15.88 -34.10
C SER A 220 -2.69 16.40 -33.30
N LEU A 221 -2.98 17.70 -33.42
CA LEU A 221 -4.13 18.34 -32.79
C LEU A 221 -5.26 18.46 -33.82
N SER A 222 -6.22 17.54 -33.77
CA SER A 222 -7.54 17.71 -34.38
C SER A 222 -8.44 18.43 -33.38
N ASP A 223 -8.78 19.69 -33.63
CA ASP A 223 -9.57 20.55 -32.74
C ASP A 223 -11.04 20.58 -33.19
N SER A 224 -11.97 20.24 -32.28
CA SER A 224 -13.42 20.29 -32.52
C SER A 224 -13.99 21.59 -31.93
N SER A 225 -14.80 22.31 -32.70
CA SER A 225 -15.26 23.68 -32.46
C SER A 225 -16.36 23.84 -31.40
N ARG A 226 -16.69 22.80 -30.61
CA ARG A 226 -17.80 22.81 -29.64
C ARG A 226 -17.40 22.54 -28.18
N SER A 227 -16.13 22.33 -27.87
CA SER A 227 -15.70 22.03 -26.49
C SER A 227 -15.51 23.29 -25.64
N ILE A 228 -16.05 23.30 -24.42
CA ILE A 228 -15.74 24.29 -23.38
C ILE A 228 -14.23 24.24 -23.10
N LEU A 229 -13.56 25.39 -23.17
CA LEU A 229 -12.13 25.47 -22.86
C LEU A 229 -11.93 25.42 -21.37
N GLN A 230 -11.15 24.45 -20.92
CA GLN A 230 -10.80 24.36 -19.51
C GLN A 230 -9.65 25.31 -19.17
N ALA A 231 -9.50 25.64 -17.89
CA ALA A 231 -8.43 26.53 -17.43
C ALA A 231 -7.03 26.03 -17.80
N GLU A 232 -6.84 24.72 -17.98
CA GLU A 232 -5.58 24.10 -18.41
C GLU A 232 -5.21 24.43 -19.87
N ASP A 233 -6.18 24.77 -20.71
CA ASP A 233 -6.02 25.11 -22.12
C ASP A 233 -5.62 26.57 -22.35
N TRP A 234 -4.82 27.17 -21.46
CA TRP A 234 -4.51 28.61 -21.49
C TRP A 234 -4.00 29.10 -22.86
N ARG A 235 -3.27 28.25 -23.60
CA ARG A 235 -2.80 28.54 -24.97
C ARG A 235 -3.93 28.62 -25.99
N LYS A 236 -4.97 27.80 -25.85
CA LYS A 236 -6.17 27.88 -26.71
C LYS A 236 -6.97 29.13 -26.36
N ILE A 237 -7.11 29.43 -25.07
CA ILE A 237 -7.83 30.63 -24.61
C ILE A 237 -7.08 31.89 -25.09
N GLU A 238 -5.75 31.93 -25.02
CA GLU A 238 -4.93 33.04 -25.53
C GLU A 238 -5.04 33.18 -27.06
N LYS A 239 -5.01 32.06 -27.81
CA LYS A 239 -5.23 32.09 -29.26
C LYS A 239 -6.61 32.66 -29.64
N LEU A 240 -7.64 32.35 -28.87
CA LEU A 240 -8.97 32.91 -29.09
C LEU A 240 -9.04 34.38 -28.69
N LEU A 241 -8.42 34.77 -27.58
CA LEU A 241 -8.32 36.17 -27.17
C LEU A 241 -7.66 37.01 -28.29
N ASN A 242 -6.55 36.52 -28.85
CA ASN A 242 -5.84 37.17 -29.95
C ASN A 242 -6.62 37.17 -31.27
N ARG A 243 -7.61 36.28 -31.44
CA ARG A 243 -8.50 36.26 -32.61
C ARG A 243 -9.67 37.23 -32.46
N VAL A 244 -10.16 37.44 -31.23
CA VAL A 244 -11.31 38.29 -30.92
C VAL A 244 -10.90 39.75 -30.74
N VAL A 245 -9.72 40.00 -30.18
CA VAL A 245 -9.24 41.36 -29.92
C VAL A 245 -8.47 41.90 -31.12
N THR A 246 -8.89 43.07 -31.62
CA THR A 246 -8.35 43.71 -32.82
C THR A 246 -7.03 44.46 -32.58
N ASP A 247 -6.82 45.02 -31.38
CA ASP A 247 -5.58 45.69 -30.99
C ASP A 247 -4.93 45.02 -29.76
N ILE A 248 -3.85 44.29 -30.04
CA ILE A 248 -3.07 43.54 -29.05
C ILE A 248 -2.20 44.47 -28.19
N TYR A 249 -1.92 45.69 -28.66
CA TYR A 249 -1.05 46.62 -27.95
C TYR A 249 -1.79 47.53 -26.97
N ASP A 250 -3.12 47.59 -27.05
CA ASP A 250 -3.95 48.37 -26.14
C ASP A 250 -3.74 47.95 -24.67
N LYS A 251 -3.77 48.96 -23.80
CA LYS A 251 -3.53 48.81 -22.37
C LYS A 251 -4.62 47.96 -21.71
N ASN A 252 -5.87 48.05 -22.18
CA ASN A 252 -6.96 47.23 -21.64
C ASN A 252 -6.86 45.77 -22.10
N THR A 253 -6.47 45.54 -23.36
CA THR A 253 -6.19 44.18 -23.87
C THR A 253 -5.09 43.49 -23.09
N LYS A 254 -3.97 44.18 -22.82
CA LYS A 254 -2.86 43.63 -22.02
C LYS A 254 -3.30 43.33 -20.58
N LYS A 255 -4.11 44.22 -19.99
CA LYS A 255 -4.67 44.02 -18.65
C LYS A 255 -5.61 42.80 -18.62
N LEU A 256 -6.47 42.66 -19.62
CA LEU A 256 -7.40 41.54 -19.77
C LEU A 256 -6.65 40.21 -19.93
N SER A 257 -5.68 40.14 -20.84
CA SER A 257 -4.79 38.98 -21.02
C SER A 257 -4.10 38.61 -19.71
N SER A 258 -3.49 39.59 -19.02
CA SER A 258 -2.81 39.36 -17.74
C SER A 258 -3.77 38.82 -16.66
N THR A 259 -4.98 39.38 -16.56
CA THR A 259 -6.00 38.87 -15.62
C THR A 259 -6.47 37.47 -15.97
N MET A 260 -6.59 37.15 -17.26
CA MET A 260 -7.01 35.83 -17.72
C MET A 260 -5.94 34.77 -17.42
N HIS A 261 -4.66 35.09 -17.67
CA HIS A 261 -3.55 34.22 -17.27
C HIS A 261 -3.49 34.04 -15.76
N HIS A 262 -3.69 35.12 -14.99
CA HIS A 262 -3.73 35.05 -13.54
C HIS A 262 -4.85 34.13 -13.03
N LEU A 263 -6.08 34.34 -13.47
CA LEU A 263 -7.24 33.52 -13.08
C LEU A 263 -7.11 32.06 -13.53
N SER A 264 -6.61 31.82 -14.75
CA SER A 264 -6.34 30.46 -15.24
C SER A 264 -5.28 29.78 -14.37
N THR A 265 -4.17 30.46 -14.06
CA THR A 265 -3.11 29.94 -13.20
C THR A 265 -3.63 29.67 -11.79
N GLU A 266 -4.40 30.58 -11.20
CA GLU A 266 -5.01 30.38 -9.88
C GLU A 266 -5.97 29.19 -9.88
N ASN A 267 -6.82 29.05 -10.90
CA ASN A 267 -7.72 27.89 -11.01
C ASN A 267 -6.94 26.57 -11.10
N ILE A 268 -5.89 26.52 -11.92
CA ILE A 268 -5.04 25.33 -12.04
C ILE A 268 -4.40 25.00 -10.67
N ILE A 269 -3.82 26.00 -10.00
CA ILE A 269 -3.22 25.83 -8.67
C ILE A 269 -4.25 25.34 -7.65
N LEU A 270 -5.45 25.92 -7.64
CA LEU A 270 -6.53 25.52 -6.74
C LEU A 270 -7.00 24.09 -7.00
N LYS A 271 -7.22 23.71 -8.27
CA LYS A 271 -7.57 22.33 -8.64
C LYS A 271 -6.50 21.33 -8.19
N LEU A 272 -5.23 21.62 -8.46
CA LEU A 272 -4.11 20.77 -8.03
C LEU A 272 -4.03 20.67 -6.50
N ARG A 273 -4.29 21.77 -5.79
CA ARG A 273 -4.32 21.78 -4.31
C ARG A 273 -5.47 20.94 -3.76
N CYS A 274 -6.68 21.04 -4.32
CA CYS A 274 -7.81 20.21 -3.90
C CYS A 274 -7.53 18.72 -4.12
N GLN A 275 -7.06 18.35 -5.32
CA GLN A 275 -6.68 16.96 -5.63
C GLN A 275 -5.57 16.44 -4.71
N GLY A 276 -4.58 17.28 -4.41
CA GLY A 276 -3.51 16.99 -3.48
C GLY A 276 -3.99 16.73 -2.05
N LEU A 277 -4.89 17.59 -1.54
CA LEU A 277 -5.51 17.43 -0.22
C LEU A 277 -6.39 16.19 -0.12
N GLU A 278 -7.17 15.89 -1.16
CA GLU A 278 -7.96 14.66 -1.24
C GLU A 278 -7.05 13.42 -1.18
N SER A 279 -5.97 13.42 -1.95
CA SER A 279 -4.98 12.35 -1.96
C SER A 279 -4.30 12.20 -0.59
N ALA A 280 -3.92 13.32 0.04
CA ALA A 280 -3.35 13.33 1.38
C ALA A 280 -4.33 12.74 2.42
N LEU A 281 -5.60 13.11 2.35
CA LEU A 281 -6.64 12.60 3.24
C LEU A 281 -6.84 11.08 3.05
N GLN A 282 -6.83 10.60 1.80
CA GLN A 282 -6.91 9.17 1.50
C GLN A 282 -5.69 8.41 2.06
N ASN A 283 -4.48 8.95 1.88
CA ASN A 283 -3.26 8.36 2.43
C ASN A 283 -3.30 8.30 3.97
N GLU A 284 -3.71 9.38 4.63
CA GLU A 284 -3.87 9.40 6.09
C GLU A 284 -4.94 8.41 6.58
N LYS A 285 -6.05 8.25 5.85
CA LYS A 285 -7.06 7.21 6.17
C LYS A 285 -6.47 5.80 6.06
N LYS A 286 -5.69 5.51 5.01
CA LYS A 286 -4.99 4.22 4.86
C LYS A 286 -3.99 3.98 6.00
N LYS A 287 -3.27 5.01 6.45
CA LYS A 287 -2.31 4.89 7.56
C LYS A 287 -2.95 4.51 8.89
N ARG A 288 -4.17 5.00 9.17
CA ARG A 288 -4.92 4.66 10.38
C ARG A 288 -5.23 3.16 10.49
N GLN A 289 -5.22 2.45 9.38
CA GLN A 289 -5.33 0.99 9.37
C GLN A 289 -3.98 0.41 9.82
N ARG A 290 -3.97 -0.30 10.96
CA ARG A 290 -2.76 -0.99 11.44
C ARG A 290 -2.47 -2.17 10.51
N GLY A 291 -1.26 -2.19 9.96
CA GLY A 291 -0.77 -3.34 9.21
C GLY A 291 -0.57 -4.53 10.13
N LYS A 292 -0.88 -5.73 9.63
CA LYS A 292 -0.55 -6.98 10.29
C LYS A 292 0.82 -7.47 9.79
N PRO A 293 1.63 -8.14 10.62
CA PRO A 293 2.81 -8.82 10.13
C PRO A 293 2.39 -9.92 9.13
N LEU A 294 3.06 -10.00 7.99
CA LEU A 294 2.90 -11.12 7.08
C LEU A 294 3.57 -12.34 7.73
N GLN A 295 2.77 -13.36 8.02
CA GLN A 295 3.25 -14.63 8.54
C GLN A 295 3.55 -15.53 7.35
N PHE A 296 4.82 -15.68 7.04
CA PHE A 296 5.27 -16.67 6.07
C PHE A 296 5.37 -18.01 6.78
N GLU A 297 4.65 -19.03 6.31
CA GLU A 297 4.86 -20.40 6.80
C GLU A 297 6.28 -20.81 6.41
N LEU A 298 7.15 -20.92 7.41
CA LEU A 298 8.53 -21.35 7.24
C LEU A 298 8.52 -22.84 6.90
N ALA A 299 8.60 -23.19 5.62
CA ALA A 299 9.33 -24.39 5.25
C ALA A 299 10.79 -24.10 5.57
N ALA A 300 11.26 -24.52 6.75
CA ALA A 300 12.67 -24.56 7.06
C ALA A 300 13.33 -25.59 6.12
N PRO A 301 14.24 -25.21 5.22
CA PRO A 301 15.13 -26.15 4.57
C PRO A 301 16.41 -26.15 5.41
N GLU A 302 16.44 -26.97 6.47
CA GLU A 302 17.61 -27.41 7.27
C GLU A 302 18.66 -26.37 7.75
N ASN A 303 18.53 -25.09 7.47
CA ASN A 303 19.51 -24.07 7.83
C ASN A 303 18.76 -22.78 8.18
N GLY A 304 18.60 -22.54 9.48
CA GLY A 304 17.98 -21.31 9.99
C GLY A 304 18.69 -20.05 9.47
N GLY A 305 17.90 -18.99 9.29
CA GLY A 305 18.42 -17.64 9.08
C GLY A 305 18.10 -17.05 7.70
N VAL A 306 17.00 -16.30 7.64
CA VAL A 306 16.66 -15.27 6.63
C VAL A 306 16.36 -15.75 5.19
N VAL A 307 15.22 -15.29 4.65
CA VAL A 307 14.72 -15.68 3.32
C VAL A 307 14.25 -14.44 2.54
N PHE A 308 14.55 -14.40 1.24
CA PHE A 308 13.89 -13.47 0.30
C PHE A 308 12.55 -14.06 -0.14
N TYR A 309 11.47 -13.34 0.12
CA TYR A 309 10.14 -13.70 -0.29
C TYR A 309 9.90 -13.29 -1.74
N SER A 310 9.69 -14.30 -2.60
CA SER A 310 9.27 -14.10 -3.98
C SER A 310 7.83 -13.57 -4.07
N PRO A 311 7.44 -12.92 -5.19
CA PRO A 311 6.07 -12.44 -5.42
C PRO A 311 4.97 -13.44 -5.05
N GLN A 312 5.11 -14.71 -5.47
CA GLN A 312 4.17 -15.78 -5.18
C GLN A 312 4.04 -16.11 -3.68
N LYS A 313 5.15 -16.07 -2.94
CA LYS A 313 5.15 -16.32 -1.49
C LYS A 313 4.48 -15.17 -0.72
N VAL A 314 4.67 -13.94 -1.19
CA VAL A 314 3.95 -12.78 -0.64
C VAL A 314 2.44 -12.94 -0.87
N GLN A 315 2.03 -13.39 -2.05
CA GLN A 315 0.61 -13.64 -2.34
C GLN A 315 0.03 -14.77 -1.47
N GLN A 316 0.73 -15.90 -1.35
CA GLN A 316 0.29 -17.00 -0.47
C GLN A 316 0.12 -16.56 0.99
N ALA A 317 1.05 -15.74 1.50
CA ALA A 317 0.94 -15.20 2.86
C ALA A 317 -0.27 -14.28 3.03
N ARG A 318 -0.61 -13.49 2.00
CA ARG A 318 -1.84 -12.68 1.97
C ARG A 318 -3.08 -13.57 1.96
N ASP A 319 -3.15 -14.53 1.05
CA ASP A 319 -4.31 -15.41 0.91
C ASP A 319 -4.60 -16.18 2.21
N LEU A 320 -3.55 -16.69 2.86
CA LEU A 320 -3.67 -17.37 4.16
C LEU A 320 -4.19 -16.42 5.25
N GLN A 321 -3.77 -15.15 5.23
CA GLN A 321 -4.25 -14.14 6.15
C GLN A 321 -5.72 -13.80 5.91
N THR A 322 -6.13 -13.68 4.65
CA THR A 322 -7.53 -13.47 4.27
C THR A 322 -8.41 -14.63 4.75
N GLN A 323 -7.97 -15.87 4.54
CA GLN A 323 -8.67 -17.07 5.02
C GLN A 323 -8.78 -17.11 6.55
N LYS A 324 -7.71 -16.76 7.27
CA LYS A 324 -7.73 -16.67 8.74
C LYS A 324 -8.71 -15.59 9.21
N ASP A 325 -8.72 -14.43 8.56
CA ASP A 325 -9.63 -13.33 8.90
C ASP A 325 -11.09 -13.70 8.62
N GLU A 326 -11.38 -14.34 7.48
CA GLU A 326 -12.70 -14.89 7.14
C GLU A 326 -13.16 -15.93 8.17
N ALA A 327 -12.28 -16.86 8.55
CA ALA A 327 -12.58 -17.86 9.58
C ALA A 327 -12.88 -17.22 10.95
N ILE A 328 -12.14 -16.18 11.33
CA ILE A 328 -12.40 -15.41 12.56
C ILE A 328 -13.76 -14.69 12.48
N GLN A 329 -14.10 -14.11 11.32
CA GLN A 329 -15.40 -13.45 11.12
C GLN A 329 -16.55 -14.45 11.18
N LEU A 330 -16.42 -15.59 10.50
CA LEU A 330 -17.40 -16.68 10.56
C LEU A 330 -17.58 -17.21 11.99
N ALA A 331 -16.49 -17.39 12.74
CA ALA A 331 -16.54 -17.81 14.13
C ALA A 331 -17.23 -16.76 15.03
N LYS A 332 -17.01 -15.47 14.79
CA LYS A 332 -17.71 -14.39 15.50
C LYS A 332 -19.19 -14.35 15.16
N ALA A 333 -19.54 -14.46 13.87
CA ALA A 333 -20.92 -14.50 13.40
C ALA A 333 -21.67 -15.71 13.97
N SER A 334 -21.05 -16.90 13.97
CA SER A 334 -21.60 -18.11 14.56
C SER A 334 -21.84 -17.96 16.07
N LYS A 335 -20.89 -17.39 16.81
CA LYS A 335 -21.07 -17.10 18.24
C LYS A 335 -22.21 -16.12 18.50
N GLU A 336 -22.39 -15.11 17.66
CA GLU A 336 -23.47 -14.13 17.81
C GLU A 336 -24.83 -14.74 17.48
N GLN A 337 -24.92 -15.53 16.42
CA GLN A 337 -26.12 -16.31 16.08
C GLN A 337 -26.50 -17.28 17.21
N GLU A 338 -25.51 -17.93 17.84
CA GLU A 338 -25.78 -18.84 18.95
C GLU A 338 -26.31 -18.09 20.19
N LYS A 339 -25.82 -16.88 20.48
CA LYS A 339 -26.38 -16.03 21.55
C LYS A 339 -27.83 -15.67 21.28
N VAL A 340 -28.16 -15.24 20.05
CA VAL A 340 -29.53 -14.91 19.65
C VAL A 340 -30.43 -16.14 19.77
N ARG A 341 -29.98 -17.31 19.30
CA ARG A 341 -30.73 -18.57 19.42
C ARG A 341 -30.99 -18.96 20.88
N ARG A 342 -29.99 -18.77 21.76
CA ARG A 342 -30.15 -19.00 23.21
C ARG A 342 -31.12 -18.00 23.86
N GLN A 343 -31.19 -16.75 23.38
CA GLN A 343 -32.17 -15.78 23.86
C GLN A 343 -33.59 -16.14 23.43
N LEU A 344 -33.80 -16.44 22.14
CA LEU A 344 -35.09 -16.87 21.61
C LEU A 344 -35.61 -18.12 22.34
N ALA A 345 -34.76 -19.11 22.59
CA ALA A 345 -35.13 -20.32 23.34
C ALA A 345 -35.53 -20.01 24.80
N LYS A 346 -34.91 -19.00 25.43
CA LYS A 346 -35.29 -18.54 26.78
C LYS A 346 -36.65 -17.86 26.77
N GLU A 347 -36.89 -16.98 25.79
CA GLU A 347 -38.17 -16.28 25.62
C GLU A 347 -39.31 -17.26 25.32
N GLU A 348 -39.09 -18.22 24.43
CA GLU A 348 -40.08 -19.26 24.11
C GLU A 348 -40.42 -20.10 25.34
N LYS A 349 -39.42 -20.50 26.12
CA LYS A 349 -39.63 -21.22 27.38
C LYS A 349 -40.40 -20.38 28.40
N GLN A 350 -40.16 -19.07 28.48
CA GLN A 350 -40.93 -18.17 29.35
C GLN A 350 -42.38 -18.06 28.89
N ARG A 351 -42.62 -17.84 27.59
CA ARG A 351 -43.99 -17.79 27.02
C ARG A 351 -44.77 -19.07 27.32
N LEU A 352 -44.15 -20.23 27.13
CA LEU A 352 -44.79 -21.52 27.37
C LEU A 352 -45.08 -21.75 28.87
N LEU A 353 -44.25 -21.18 29.76
CA LEU A 353 -44.48 -21.21 31.21
C LEU A 353 -45.64 -20.28 31.61
N GLU A 354 -45.72 -19.09 31.03
CA GLU A 354 -46.83 -18.14 31.25
C GLU A 354 -48.16 -18.70 30.74
N GLU A 355 -48.16 -19.31 29.55
CA GLU A 355 -49.34 -19.96 28.99
C GLU A 355 -49.82 -21.10 29.90
N ARG A 356 -48.91 -21.95 30.40
CA ARG A 356 -49.24 -22.98 31.40
C ARG A 356 -49.82 -22.40 32.69
N LYS A 357 -49.33 -21.24 33.15
CA LYS A 357 -49.90 -20.56 34.33
C LYS A 357 -51.31 -20.04 34.05
N ARG A 358 -51.54 -19.41 32.90
CA ARG A 358 -52.88 -18.95 32.47
C ARG A 358 -53.87 -20.11 32.37
N ASN A 359 -53.48 -21.21 31.74
CA ASN A 359 -54.33 -22.40 31.62
C ASN A 359 -54.67 -23.04 32.99
N ARG A 360 -53.73 -23.00 33.94
CA ARG A 360 -54.00 -23.46 35.32
C ARG A 360 -54.93 -22.52 36.07
N ALA A 361 -54.81 -21.21 35.86
CA ALA A 361 -55.69 -20.21 36.47
C ALA A 361 -57.13 -20.33 35.94
N SER A 362 -57.31 -20.41 34.62
CA SER A 362 -58.62 -20.60 33.99
C SER A 362 -59.28 -21.91 34.43
N GLN A 363 -58.53 -23.01 34.51
CA GLN A 363 -59.05 -24.27 35.07
C GLN A 363 -59.46 -24.16 36.54
N ARG A 364 -58.77 -23.35 37.35
CA ARG A 364 -59.15 -23.13 38.76
C ARG A 364 -60.44 -22.30 38.85
N GLU A 365 -60.58 -21.26 38.05
CA GLU A 365 -61.81 -20.45 37.98
C GLU A 365 -63.02 -21.28 37.54
N LEU A 366 -62.85 -22.11 36.50
CA LEU A 366 -63.88 -23.06 36.07
C LEU A 366 -64.31 -24.00 37.19
N ARG A 367 -63.37 -24.54 37.96
CA ARG A 367 -63.67 -25.41 39.12
C ARG A 367 -64.40 -24.68 40.24
N LEU A 368 -64.05 -23.42 40.49
CA LEU A 368 -64.73 -22.58 41.50
C LEU A 368 -66.17 -22.30 41.10
N LEU A 369 -66.41 -21.90 39.84
CA LEU A 369 -67.75 -21.71 39.28
C LEU A 369 -68.58 -23.00 39.34
N GLU A 370 -67.99 -24.14 39.01
CA GLU A 370 -68.67 -25.43 39.09
C GLU A 370 -69.01 -25.81 40.54
N ALA A 371 -68.12 -25.51 41.50
CA ALA A 371 -68.35 -25.73 42.92
C ALA A 371 -69.42 -24.81 43.50
N GLU A 372 -69.45 -23.53 43.11
CA GLU A 372 -70.51 -22.59 43.47
C GLU A 372 -71.86 -23.02 42.91
N ARG A 373 -71.91 -23.42 41.63
CA ARG A 373 -73.12 -23.96 41.01
C ARG A 373 -73.61 -25.22 41.71
N LYS A 374 -72.71 -26.11 42.15
CA LYS A 374 -73.06 -27.28 42.99
C LYS A 374 -73.55 -26.90 44.38
N LYS A 375 -73.03 -25.82 44.98
CA LYS A 375 -73.52 -25.29 46.27
C LYS A 375 -74.93 -24.72 46.10
N GLN A 376 -75.16 -23.90 45.09
CA GLN A 376 -76.48 -23.37 44.76
C GLN A 376 -77.48 -24.50 44.52
N GLN A 377 -77.15 -25.50 43.70
CA GLN A 377 -78.01 -26.68 43.51
C GLN A 377 -78.30 -27.45 44.82
N LYS A 378 -77.35 -27.50 45.76
CA LYS A 378 -77.57 -28.13 47.07
C LYS A 378 -78.47 -27.28 47.97
N GLU A 379 -78.32 -25.96 47.96
CA GLU A 379 -79.21 -25.06 48.70
C GLU A 379 -80.61 -25.05 48.11
N ASP A 380 -80.76 -24.98 46.79
CA ASP A 380 -82.04 -25.09 46.10
C ASP A 380 -82.72 -26.43 46.40
N ALA A 381 -81.96 -27.54 46.40
CA ALA A 381 -82.49 -28.85 46.79
C ALA A 381 -82.86 -28.94 48.28
N ARG A 382 -82.19 -28.19 49.16
CA ARG A 382 -82.52 -28.13 50.58
C ARG A 382 -83.78 -27.28 50.82
N LEU A 383 -83.90 -26.14 50.14
CA LEU A 383 -85.09 -25.30 50.16
C LEU A 383 -86.30 -26.03 49.57
N ALA A 384 -86.13 -26.80 48.49
CA ALA A 384 -87.18 -27.66 47.95
C ALA A 384 -87.63 -28.74 48.95
N LYS A 385 -86.70 -29.34 49.70
CA LYS A 385 -87.04 -30.28 50.79
C LYS A 385 -87.72 -29.62 51.99
N GLU A 386 -87.30 -28.43 52.37
CA GLU A 386 -87.94 -27.66 53.46
C GLU A 386 -89.35 -27.19 53.05
N ALA A 387 -89.58 -26.90 51.76
CA ALA A 387 -90.91 -26.61 51.21
C ALA A 387 -91.83 -27.84 51.18
N ASP A 388 -91.31 -29.03 50.85
CA ASP A 388 -92.06 -30.30 50.89
C ASP A 388 -92.42 -30.74 52.32
N CYS A 389 -91.72 -30.26 53.35
CA CYS A 389 -92.04 -30.52 54.76
C CYS A 389 -93.04 -29.52 55.37
N GLN A 390 -93.50 -28.52 54.62
CA GLN A 390 -94.49 -27.52 55.06
C GLN A 390 -95.87 -27.68 54.38
N LEU A 391 -96.10 -28.78 53.66
CA LEU A 391 -97.42 -29.26 53.21
C LEU A 391 -97.75 -30.56 53.94
#